data_AF-A0AAJ0IZ88-F1
#
_entry.id   AF-A0AAJ0IZ88-F1
#
_cell.length_a   1.000
_cell.length_b   1.000
_cell.length_c   1.000
_cell.angle_alpha   90.00
_cell.angle_beta   90.00
_cell.angle_gamma   90.00
#
_symmetry.space_group_name_H-M   'P 1'
#
loop_
_entity.id
_entity.type
_entity.pdbx_description
1 polymer ?
#
loop_
_entity_poly.entity_id
_entity_poly.type
_entity_poly.pdbx_seq_one_letter_code
_entity_poly.pdbx_strand_id
1 'polypeptide(L)'
;MDALAQFLTDEQDPAAVGKILPKVTELLTRDEQVDYIAVQKKMVMNLSPDAVVLTNRRFIVVYPKLFGMTFRDFPWREVLDVHMSEQMLGATIMCRTTQGAYASIDSLP
;
A
#
# COMPACT_ATOMS: atom_id res chain seq x y z
N MET A 1 4.55 -5.78 22.16
CA MET A 1 4.04 -4.56 21.50
C MET A 1 3.12 -5.02 20.40
N ASP A 2 1.94 -4.44 20.29
CA ASP A 2 0.99 -4.78 19.22
C ASP A 2 1.60 -4.37 17.88
N ALA A 3 2.03 -5.35 17.07
CA ALA A 3 2.75 -5.10 15.81
C ALA A 3 1.91 -4.33 14.78
N LEU A 4 0.59 -4.30 14.97
CA LEU A 4 -0.34 -3.53 14.15
C LEU A 4 -0.35 -2.05 14.54
N ALA A 5 -0.16 -1.72 15.82
CA ALA A 5 -0.33 -0.36 16.34
C ALA A 5 0.62 0.67 15.68
N GLN A 6 1.82 0.25 15.29
CA GLN A 6 2.76 1.11 14.56
C GLN A 6 2.26 1.51 13.15
N PHE A 7 1.28 0.79 12.61
CA PHE A 7 0.72 0.98 11.28
C PHE A 7 -0.68 1.60 11.27
N LEU A 8 -1.21 1.95 12.45
CA LEU A 8 -2.52 2.61 12.60
C LEU A 8 -2.38 4.12 12.77
N THR A 9 -1.42 4.72 12.06
CA THR A 9 -1.31 6.18 11.93
C THR A 9 -2.38 6.70 10.96
N ASP A 10 -2.59 8.02 10.93
CA ASP A 10 -3.40 8.68 9.90
C ASP A 10 -4.88 8.25 9.86
N GLU A 11 -5.44 7.88 11.02
CA GLU A 11 -6.85 7.47 11.19
C GLU A 11 -7.27 6.29 10.30
N GLN A 12 -6.34 5.40 9.98
CA GLN A 12 -6.61 4.22 9.15
C GLN A 12 -7.54 3.21 9.82
N ASP A 13 -8.43 2.58 9.03
CA ASP A 13 -9.33 1.50 9.46
C ASP A 13 -8.51 0.26 9.88
N PRO A 14 -8.45 -0.09 11.18
CA PRO A 14 -7.64 -1.22 11.65
C PRO A 14 -8.05 -2.56 11.04
N ALA A 15 -9.33 -2.73 10.69
CA ALA A 15 -9.81 -3.94 10.04
C ALA A 15 -9.35 -4.03 8.59
N ALA A 16 -9.13 -2.89 7.92
CA ALA A 16 -8.60 -2.86 6.56
C ALA A 16 -7.10 -3.17 6.56
N VAL A 17 -6.32 -2.52 7.44
CA VAL A 17 -4.89 -2.79 7.62
C VAL A 17 -4.66 -4.25 8.03
N GLY A 18 -5.46 -4.76 8.98
CA GLY A 18 -5.37 -6.14 9.47
C GLY A 18 -5.69 -7.22 8.44
N LYS A 19 -6.39 -6.89 7.33
CA LYS A 19 -6.59 -7.82 6.21
C LYS A 19 -5.40 -7.88 5.26
N ILE A 20 -4.71 -6.76 5.07
CA ILE A 20 -3.67 -6.60 4.05
C ILE A 20 -2.29 -6.95 4.60
N LEU A 21 -1.95 -6.45 5.80
CA LEU A 21 -0.63 -6.60 6.39
C LEU A 21 -0.18 -8.07 6.52
N PRO A 22 -1.01 -9.03 6.99
CA PRO A 22 -0.61 -10.43 7.05
C PRO A 22 -0.27 -11.01 5.68
N LYS A 23 -1.05 -10.64 4.64
CA LYS A 23 -0.85 -11.12 3.27
C LYS A 23 0.41 -10.56 2.62
N VAL A 24 0.75 -9.31 2.89
CA VAL A 24 2.04 -8.77 2.46
C VAL A 24 3.20 -9.40 3.24
N THR A 25 3.02 -9.64 4.54
CA THR A 25 4.04 -10.27 5.40
C THR A 25 4.41 -11.67 4.91
N GLU A 26 3.43 -12.47 4.45
CA GLU A 26 3.64 -13.79 3.82
C GLU A 26 4.52 -13.73 2.56
N LEU A 27 4.62 -12.56 1.90
CA LEU A 27 5.39 -12.36 0.66
C LEU A 27 6.78 -11.75 0.88
N LEU A 28 7.14 -11.38 2.11
CA LEU A 28 8.42 -10.73 2.40
C LEU A 28 9.56 -11.72 2.30
N THR A 29 10.66 -11.25 1.72
CA THR A 29 11.91 -12.01 1.67
C THR A 29 12.72 -11.82 2.95
N ARG A 30 13.75 -12.65 3.16
CA ARG A 30 14.62 -12.53 4.33
C ARG A 30 15.19 -11.11 4.46
N ASP A 31 15.11 -10.55 5.67
CA ASP A 31 15.53 -9.18 6.03
C ASP A 31 14.75 -8.05 5.32
N GLU A 32 13.57 -8.38 4.78
CA GLU A 32 12.60 -7.41 4.30
C GLU A 32 11.55 -7.14 5.37
N GLN A 33 11.21 -5.87 5.59
CA GLN A 33 10.25 -5.42 6.60
C GLN A 33 9.30 -4.37 6.04
N VAL A 34 8.06 -4.38 6.49
CA VAL A 34 7.10 -3.31 6.20
C VAL A 34 7.48 -2.09 7.04
N ASP A 35 7.74 -0.97 6.38
CA ASP A 35 8.02 0.31 7.02
C ASP A 35 6.76 1.18 7.08
N TYR A 36 5.86 1.05 6.10
CA TYR A 36 4.61 1.80 6.05
C TYR A 36 3.50 1.08 5.28
N ILE A 37 2.25 1.32 5.65
CA ILE A 37 1.06 0.89 4.93
C ILE A 37 0.05 2.02 4.95
N ALA A 38 -0.53 2.32 3.78
CA ALA A 38 -1.65 3.22 3.62
C ALA A 38 -2.76 2.50 2.85
N VAL A 39 -3.95 2.45 3.44
CA VAL A 39 -5.13 1.83 2.84
C VAL A 39 -6.12 2.91 2.43
N GLN A 40 -6.61 2.82 1.19
CA GLN A 40 -7.55 3.79 0.63
C GLN A 40 -8.82 3.89 1.51
N LYS A 41 -9.30 5.12 1.74
CA LYS A 41 -10.56 5.37 2.45
C LYS A 41 -11.74 4.83 1.62
N LYS A 42 -12.64 4.06 2.25
CA LYS A 42 -13.77 3.42 1.56
C LYS A 42 -14.69 4.44 0.91
N MET A 43 -14.77 4.43 -0.42
CA MET A 43 -15.75 5.23 -1.18
C MET A 43 -17.00 4.41 -1.59
N VAL A 44 -16.92 3.07 -1.67
CA VAL A 44 -18.02 2.20 -2.15
C VAL A 44 -18.12 0.90 -1.35
N MET A 45 -19.34 0.51 -0.93
CA MET A 45 -19.56 -0.49 0.13
C MET A 45 -19.23 -1.97 -0.17
N ASN A 46 -18.74 -2.34 -1.36
CA ASN A 46 -18.70 -3.77 -1.77
C ASN A 46 -17.32 -4.33 -2.18
N LEU A 47 -16.24 -3.53 -2.17
CA LEU A 47 -14.88 -4.02 -2.46
C LEU A 47 -13.90 -3.52 -1.40
N SER A 48 -12.96 -4.37 -1.01
CA SER A 48 -11.87 -3.94 -0.12
C SER A 48 -11.04 -2.86 -0.83
N PRO A 49 -10.67 -1.78 -0.14
CA PRO A 49 -9.91 -0.67 -0.72
C PRO A 49 -8.52 -1.11 -1.19
N ASP A 50 -8.04 -0.47 -2.25
CA ASP A 50 -6.65 -0.61 -2.67
C ASP A 50 -5.71 -0.08 -1.58
N ALA A 51 -4.46 -0.55 -1.57
CA ALA A 51 -3.47 -0.09 -0.61
C ALA A 51 -2.08 0.03 -1.21
N VAL A 52 -1.26 0.85 -0.58
CA VAL A 52 0.17 0.92 -0.79
C VAL A 52 0.88 0.42 0.46
N VAL A 53 1.85 -0.47 0.28
CA VAL A 53 2.74 -0.94 1.34
C VAL A 53 4.18 -0.66 0.93
N LEU A 54 4.90 0.06 1.77
CA LEU A 54 6.31 0.38 1.58
C LEU A 54 7.13 -0.53 2.47
N THR A 55 8.08 -1.23 1.86
CA THR A 55 9.07 -2.01 2.59
C THR A 55 10.44 -1.35 2.45
N ASN A 56 11.42 -1.82 3.20
CA ASN A 56 12.81 -1.42 2.99
C ASN A 56 13.40 -1.86 1.63
N ARG A 57 12.63 -2.58 0.78
CA ARG A 57 13.08 -3.10 -0.53
C ARG A 57 12.19 -2.73 -1.73
N ARG A 58 10.90 -2.51 -1.54
CA ARG A 58 9.95 -2.28 -2.64
C ARG A 58 8.77 -1.41 -2.24
N PHE A 59 8.22 -0.77 -3.26
CA PHE A 59 6.87 -0.22 -3.27
C PHE A 59 5.90 -1.32 -3.70
N ILE A 60 4.91 -1.65 -2.88
CA ILE A 60 3.91 -2.69 -3.16
C ILE A 60 2.55 -2.02 -3.32
N VAL A 61 1.88 -2.26 -4.43
CA VAL A 61 0.46 -1.93 -4.59
C VAL A 61 -0.37 -3.19 -4.41
N VAL A 62 -1.37 -3.10 -3.55
CA VAL A 62 -2.30 -4.19 -3.26
C VAL A 62 -3.66 -3.85 -3.87
N TYR A 63 -4.14 -4.72 -4.75
CA TYR A 63 -5.44 -4.63 -5.39
C TYR A 63 -6.33 -5.79 -4.91
N PRO A 64 -7.27 -5.56 -3.99
CA PRO A 64 -8.23 -6.59 -3.62
C PRO A 64 -9.15 -6.97 -4.78
N LYS A 65 -9.47 -8.26 -4.86
CA LYS A 65 -10.39 -8.86 -5.84
C LYS A 65 -11.42 -9.72 -5.10
N LEU A 66 -12.50 -10.11 -5.78
CA LEU A 66 -13.58 -10.91 -5.18
C LEU A 66 -13.09 -12.19 -4.48
N PHE A 67 -12.05 -12.84 -5.04
CA PHE A 67 -11.51 -14.12 -4.55
C PHE A 67 -10.06 -14.05 -4.09
N GLY A 68 -9.53 -12.85 -3.81
CA GLY A 68 -8.14 -12.73 -3.38
C GLY A 68 -7.58 -11.32 -3.47
N MET A 69 -6.26 -11.22 -3.60
CA MET A 69 -5.53 -9.97 -3.74
C MET A 69 -4.49 -10.12 -4.85
N THR A 70 -4.30 -9.07 -5.64
CA THR A 70 -3.17 -8.97 -6.57
C THR A 70 -2.16 -8.00 -6.02
N PHE A 71 -0.88 -8.36 -6.10
CA PHE A 71 0.23 -7.56 -5.62
C PHE A 71 1.05 -7.11 -6.81
N ARG A 72 1.38 -5.83 -6.87
CA ARG A 72 2.28 -5.27 -7.87
C ARG A 72 3.47 -4.65 -7.16
N ASP A 73 4.63 -5.25 -7.39
CA ASP A 73 5.87 -4.88 -6.71
C ASP A 73 6.75 -4.02 -7.62
N PHE A 74 7.30 -2.96 -7.06
CA PHE A 74 8.34 -2.17 -7.68
C PHE A 74 9.56 -2.15 -6.75
N PRO A 75 10.60 -2.94 -7.04
CA PRO A 75 11.86 -2.88 -6.30
C PRO A 75 12.40 -1.45 -6.33
N TRP A 76 12.89 -0.94 -5.19
CA TRP A 76 13.35 0.46 -5.11
C TRP A 76 14.43 0.81 -6.15
N ARG A 77 15.30 -0.15 -6.49
CA ARG A 77 16.32 0.00 -7.53
C ARG A 77 15.76 0.22 -8.95
N GLU A 78 14.50 -0.13 -9.18
CA GLU A 78 13.80 0.00 -10.46
C GLU A 78 12.89 1.24 -10.48
N VAL A 79 12.65 1.87 -9.32
CA VAL A 79 11.84 3.08 -9.20
C VAL A 79 12.61 4.28 -9.74
N LEU A 80 11.99 4.98 -10.68
CA LEU A 80 12.48 6.24 -11.24
C LEU A 80 12.06 7.42 -10.36
N ASP A 81 10.78 7.48 -10.02
CA ASP A 81 10.20 8.55 -9.20
C ASP A 81 9.02 8.05 -8.37
N VAL A 82 8.80 8.73 -7.24
CA VAL A 82 7.59 8.63 -6.42
C VAL A 82 7.10 10.05 -6.19
N HIS A 83 5.82 10.29 -6.45
CA HIS A 83 5.19 11.59 -6.27
C HIS A 83 3.96 11.45 -5.39
N MET A 84 3.79 12.37 -4.45
CA MET A 84 2.60 12.46 -3.61
C MET A 84 1.96 13.83 -3.79
N SER A 85 0.64 13.85 -3.92
CA SER A 85 -0.17 15.07 -3.92
C SER A 85 -1.26 14.91 -2.88
N GLU A 86 -1.31 15.83 -1.93
CA GLU A 86 -2.39 15.96 -0.96
C GLU A 86 -3.53 16.79 -1.58
N GLN A 87 -4.76 16.34 -1.34
CA GLN A 87 -5.99 17.04 -1.68
C GLN A 87 -6.88 17.15 -0.43
N MET A 88 -7.96 17.94 -0.50
CA MET A 88 -8.84 18.15 0.66
C MET A 88 -9.46 16.86 1.24
N LEU A 89 -9.57 15.80 0.44
CA LEU A 89 -10.25 14.54 0.81
C LEU A 89 -9.30 13.34 0.93
N GLY A 90 -7.99 13.56 0.88
CA GLY A 90 -6.97 12.51 0.99
C GLY A 90 -5.77 12.80 0.10
N ALA A 91 -4.88 11.82 -0.01
CA ALA A 91 -3.69 11.91 -0.83
C ALA A 91 -3.73 10.95 -2.03
N THR A 92 -3.03 11.34 -3.08
CA THR A 92 -2.67 10.47 -4.20
C THR A 92 -1.18 10.24 -4.18
N ILE A 93 -0.76 8.97 -4.20
CA ILE A 93 0.64 8.58 -4.38
C ILE A 93 0.80 7.89 -5.73
N MET A 94 1.90 8.20 -6.42
CA MET A 94 2.26 7.68 -7.72
C MET A 94 3.67 7.12 -7.67
N CYS A 95 3.91 6.01 -8.36
CA CYS A 95 5.22 5.39 -8.50
C CYS A 95 5.46 5.06 -9.98
N ARG A 96 6.60 5.51 -10.52
CA ARG A 96 7.04 5.18 -11.88
C ARG A 96 8.38 4.42 -11.83
N THR A 97 8.56 3.45 -12.72
CA THR A 97 9.82 2.73 -12.88
C THR A 97 10.62 3.21 -14.08
N THR A 98 11.91 2.91 -14.07
CA THR A 98 12.84 3.21 -15.17
C THR A 98 12.47 2.49 -16.48
N GLN A 99 11.72 1.39 -16.40
CA GLN A 99 11.20 0.64 -17.55
C GLN A 99 9.80 1.12 -18.00
N GLY A 100 9.29 2.19 -17.41
CA GLY A 100 8.01 2.80 -17.80
C GLY A 100 6.77 2.19 -17.12
N ALA A 101 6.93 1.29 -16.15
CA ALA A 101 5.80 0.85 -15.35
C ALA A 101 5.32 2.01 -14.45
N TYR A 102 4.01 2.07 -14.22
CA TYR A 102 3.37 3.14 -13.46
C TYR A 102 2.24 2.60 -12.60
N ALA A 103 2.15 3.07 -11.35
CA ALA A 103 0.99 2.89 -10.49
C ALA A 103 0.61 4.21 -9.81
N SER A 104 -0.68 4.34 -9.52
CA SER A 104 -1.27 5.48 -8.81
C SER A 104 -2.36 4.96 -7.89
N ILE A 105 -2.36 5.42 -6.64
CA ILE A 105 -3.40 5.13 -5.66
C ILE A 105 -3.84 6.45 -5.05
N ASP A 106 -5.13 6.75 -5.17
CA ASP A 106 -5.76 7.96 -4.65
C ASP A 106 -6.49 7.67 -3.33
N SER A 107 -7.08 8.71 -2.74
CA SER A 107 -7.93 8.63 -1.55
C SER A 107 -7.25 7.93 -0.36
N LEU A 108 -5.92 8.04 -0.29
CA LEU A 108 -5.14 7.62 0.87
C LEU A 108 -5.37 8.58 2.04
N PRO A 109 -5.24 8.08 3.29
CA PRO A 109 -5.45 8.86 4.50
C PRO A 109 -4.59 10.13 4.58
#